data_AF-A0A7W1K9S8-F1
#
_entry.id   AF-A0A7W1K9S8-F1
#
_cell.length_a   1.000
_cell.length_b   1.000
_cell.length_c   1.000
_cell.angle_alpha   90.00
_cell.angle_beta   90.00
_cell.angle_gamma   90.00
#
_symmetry.space_group_name_H-M   'P 1'
#
loop_
_entity.id
_entity.type
_entity.pdbx_description
1 polymer ?
#
loop_
_entity_poly.entity_id
_entity_poly.type
_entity_poly.pdbx_seq_one_letter_code
_entity_poly.pdbx_strand_id
1 'polypeptide(L)'
;MRELLHASGALRVSIALDAELPSVVACERFGAITVHEQEAEIELPHDAGANVELPQLPLIRQLPPFEVDAQTGSVAGVLGGLEMLGRALRELAGLLPGASVVAAEFETTQADCALGLAARTGEPVIVLLGEHEFELDP
;
A
#
# COMPACT_ATOMS: atom_id res chain seq x y z
N MET A 1 -3.97 -2.28 8.57
CA MET A 1 -4.50 -1.74 7.30
C MET A 1 -5.19 -0.40 7.45
N ARG A 2 -6.26 -0.25 8.24
CA ARG A 2 -6.92 1.07 8.45
C ARG A 2 -5.97 2.14 8.97
N GLU A 3 -5.22 1.82 10.03
CA GLU A 3 -4.26 2.76 10.62
C GLU A 3 -3.15 3.14 9.64
N LEU A 4 -2.72 2.19 8.80
CA LEU A 4 -1.77 2.47 7.72
C LEU A 4 -2.36 3.45 6.71
N LEU A 5 -3.58 3.19 6.23
CA LEU A 5 -4.27 4.06 5.27
C LEU A 5 -4.44 5.48 5.83
N HIS A 6 -4.82 5.61 7.11
CA HIS A 6 -4.92 6.89 7.78
C HIS A 6 -3.56 7.56 8.00
N ALA A 7 -2.54 6.84 8.44
CA ALA A 7 -1.22 7.42 8.72
C ALA A 7 -0.47 7.83 7.43
N SER A 8 -0.67 7.09 6.34
CA SER A 8 0.01 7.33 5.05
C SER A 8 -0.72 8.32 4.16
N GLY A 9 -2.04 8.46 4.33
CA GLY A 9 -2.84 9.24 3.39
C GLY A 9 -3.04 8.52 2.06
N ALA A 10 -2.91 7.19 2.02
CA ALA A 10 -3.24 6.41 0.84
C ALA A 10 -4.74 6.55 0.48
N LEU A 11 -5.03 6.39 -0.81
CA LEU A 11 -6.36 6.22 -1.36
C LEU A 11 -6.86 4.78 -1.14
N ARG A 12 -5.95 3.82 -1.36
CA ARG A 12 -6.20 2.39 -1.18
C ARG A 12 -4.97 1.69 -0.61
N VAL A 13 -5.20 0.67 0.20
CA VAL A 13 -4.18 -0.29 0.65
C VAL A 13 -4.69 -1.68 0.36
N SER A 14 -3.87 -2.51 -0.26
CA SER A 14 -4.13 -3.94 -0.43
C SER A 14 -2.97 -4.79 0.08
N ILE A 15 -3.29 -5.97 0.59
CA ILE A 15 -2.34 -6.95 1.08
C ILE A 15 -2.70 -8.29 0.47
N ALA A 16 -1.78 -8.87 -0.30
CA ALA A 16 -1.86 -10.27 -0.69
C ALA A 16 -1.14 -11.10 0.36
N LEU A 17 -1.89 -11.89 1.12
CA LEU A 17 -1.39 -12.72 2.21
C LEU A 17 -0.95 -14.09 1.69
N ASP A 18 0.32 -14.40 1.88
CA ASP A 18 0.87 -15.75 1.69
C ASP A 18 0.76 -16.53 3.02
N ALA A 19 -0.38 -17.19 3.19
CA ALA A 19 -0.74 -17.98 4.36
C ALA A 19 -1.36 -19.32 3.93
N GLU A 20 -1.71 -20.19 4.90
CA GLU A 20 -2.38 -21.46 4.63
C GLU A 20 -3.64 -21.31 3.76
N LEU A 21 -4.37 -20.20 3.95
CA LEU A 21 -5.44 -19.75 3.08
C LEU A 21 -5.01 -18.42 2.42
N PRO A 22 -4.50 -18.45 1.18
CA PRO A 22 -4.15 -17.25 0.45
C PRO A 22 -5.36 -16.34 0.29
N SER A 23 -5.20 -15.07 0.63
CA SER A 23 -6.27 -14.08 0.57
C SER A 23 -5.73 -12.71 0.17
N VAL A 24 -6.58 -11.90 -0.46
CA VAL A 24 -6.30 -10.49 -0.71
C VAL A 24 -7.21 -9.66 0.17
N VAL A 25 -6.61 -8.89 1.07
CA VAL A 25 -7.34 -7.93 1.91
C VAL A 25 -7.14 -6.55 1.32
N ALA A 26 -8.22 -5.83 1.01
CA ALA A 26 -8.16 -4.47 0.51
C ALA A 26 -9.01 -3.51 1.36
N CYS A 27 -8.57 -2.26 1.43
CA CYS A 27 -9.28 -1.20 2.12
C CYS A 27 -9.09 0.09 1.34
N GLU A 28 -10.20 0.73 0.99
CA GLU A 28 -10.22 2.08 0.44
C GLU A 28 -10.42 3.11 1.55
N ARG A 29 -10.10 4.36 1.25
CA ARG A 29 -10.38 5.48 2.15
C ARG A 29 -11.90 5.59 2.36
N PHE A 30 -12.34 5.46 3.62
CA PHE A 30 -13.75 5.44 4.02
C PHE A 30 -14.59 4.26 3.46
N GLY A 31 -13.95 3.27 2.82
CA GLY A 31 -14.60 2.06 2.33
C GLY A 31 -14.65 0.94 3.36
N ALA A 32 -15.45 -0.09 3.07
CA ALA A 32 -15.38 -1.35 3.80
C ALA A 32 -14.02 -2.03 3.58
N ILE A 33 -13.66 -2.94 4.48
CA ILE A 33 -12.52 -3.83 4.25
C ILE A 33 -13.05 -5.02 3.47
N THR A 34 -12.53 -5.27 2.27
CA THR A 34 -12.86 -6.45 1.48
C THR A 34 -11.79 -7.52 1.69
N VAL A 35 -12.23 -8.76 1.88
CA VAL A 35 -11.37 -9.93 1.95
C VAL A 35 -11.78 -10.85 0.81
N HIS A 36 -10.88 -11.06 -0.14
CA HIS A 36 -11.06 -12.00 -1.24
C HIS A 36 -10.31 -13.30 -0.90
N GLU A 37 -11.06 -14.36 -0.70
CA GLU A 37 -10.58 -15.74 -0.58
C GLU A 37 -10.86 -16.48 -1.90
N GLN A 38 -10.34 -17.70 -2.07
CA GLN A 38 -10.41 -18.44 -3.35
C GLN A 38 -11.82 -18.56 -3.95
N GLU A 39 -12.86 -18.65 -3.12
CA GLU A 39 -14.25 -18.84 -3.57
C GLU A 39 -15.24 -17.82 -2.99
N ALA A 40 -14.76 -16.84 -2.22
CA ALA A 40 -15.64 -15.94 -1.48
C ALA A 40 -15.06 -14.52 -1.37
N GLU A 41 -15.97 -13.54 -1.35
CA GLU A 41 -15.68 -12.17 -0.96
C GLU A 41 -16.44 -11.86 0.33
N ILE A 42 -15.71 -11.38 1.32
CA ILE A 42 -16.25 -11.03 2.63
C ILE A 42 -16.03 -9.53 2.83
N GLU A 43 -17.12 -8.80 3.03
CA GLU A 43 -17.05 -7.41 3.47
C GLU A 43 -17.08 -7.35 5.00
N LEU A 44 -16.02 -6.78 5.57
CA LEU A 44 -15.95 -6.46 6.99
C LEU A 44 -16.28 -4.97 7.18
N PRO A 45 -17.17 -4.63 8.13
CA PRO A 45 -17.45 -3.23 8.46
C PRO A 45 -16.17 -2.46 8.79
N HIS A 46 -16.11 -1.21 8.36
CA HIS A 46 -14.94 -0.36 8.57
C HIS A 46 -14.59 -0.16 10.05
N ASP A 47 -15.52 -0.38 10.98
CA ASP A 47 -15.35 -0.27 12.43
C ASP A 47 -15.25 -1.62 13.15
N ALA A 48 -15.16 -2.74 12.42
CA ALA A 48 -14.98 -4.05 13.02
C ALA A 48 -13.75 -4.03 13.95
N GLY A 49 -14.03 -4.11 15.26
CA GLY A 49 -13.02 -4.04 16.31
C GLY A 49 -12.42 -5.42 16.53
N ALA A 50 -11.19 -5.63 16.08
CA ALA A 50 -10.39 -6.76 16.52
C ALA A 50 -9.66 -6.34 17.81
N ASN A 51 -9.88 -7.03 18.92
CA ASN A 51 -9.18 -6.76 20.18
C ASN A 51 -7.80 -7.42 20.15
N VAL A 52 -6.97 -6.98 19.21
CA VAL A 52 -5.63 -7.52 18.94
C VAL A 52 -4.63 -6.40 19.14
N GLU A 53 -3.53 -6.69 19.84
CA GLU A 53 -2.42 -5.76 19.96
C GLU A 53 -1.77 -5.57 18.58
N LEU A 54 -1.86 -4.36 18.05
CA LEU A 54 -1.33 -4.05 16.72
C LEU A 54 0.19 -3.88 16.81
N PRO A 55 0.94 -4.40 15.82
CA PRO A 55 2.36 -4.10 15.74
C PRO A 55 2.57 -2.59 15.59
N GLN A 56 3.69 -2.08 16.10
CA GLN A 56 4.07 -0.70 15.83
C GLN A 56 4.22 -0.50 14.32
N LEU A 57 3.47 0.45 13.79
CA LEU A 57 3.60 0.84 12.39
C LEU A 57 4.95 1.51 12.16
N PRO A 58 5.58 1.29 10.98
CA PRO A 58 6.78 2.01 10.62
C PRO A 58 6.50 3.50 10.48
N LEU A 59 7.57 4.30 10.47
CA LEU A 59 7.46 5.74 10.30
C LEU A 59 6.85 6.04 8.92
N ILE A 60 5.60 6.49 8.93
CA ILE A 60 4.89 6.93 7.74
C ILE A 60 4.14 8.23 8.04
N ARG A 61 4.07 9.11 7.06
CA ARG A 61 3.40 10.41 7.16
C ARG A 61 2.58 10.65 5.91
N GLN A 62 1.49 11.39 6.08
CA GLN A 62 0.76 11.96 4.96
C GLN A 62 1.64 12.98 4.25
N LEU A 63 1.75 12.84 2.94
CA LEU A 63 2.46 13.77 2.06
C LEU A 63 1.44 14.51 1.18
N PRO A 64 1.77 15.72 0.71
CA PRO A 64 1.03 16.34 -0.40
C PRO A 64 1.01 15.43 -1.63
N PRO A 65 0.03 15.59 -2.53
CA PRO A 65 -0.01 14.84 -3.78
C PRO A 65 1.29 14.96 -4.59
N PHE A 66 1.72 13.86 -5.21
CA PHE A 66 2.90 13.84 -6.07
C PHE A 66 2.57 14.36 -7.47
N GLU A 67 3.53 15.00 -8.11
CA GLU A 67 3.52 15.22 -9.56
C GLU A 67 4.15 14.00 -10.23
N VAL A 68 3.46 13.40 -11.20
CA VAL A 68 3.91 12.18 -11.88
C VAL A 68 3.91 12.35 -13.38
N ASP A 69 4.84 11.68 -14.06
CA ASP A 69 4.81 11.50 -15.51
C ASP A 69 5.09 10.04 -15.82
N ALA A 70 4.02 9.31 -16.16
CA ALA A 70 4.07 7.89 -16.46
C ALA A 70 4.90 7.57 -17.72
N GLN A 71 4.99 8.50 -18.68
CA GLN A 71 5.75 8.26 -19.91
C GLN A 71 7.25 8.26 -19.66
N THR A 72 7.71 9.11 -18.74
CA THR A 72 9.14 9.25 -18.41
C THR A 72 9.54 8.51 -17.14
N GLY A 73 8.56 8.03 -16.34
CA GLY A 73 8.81 7.45 -15.03
C GLY A 73 9.18 8.48 -13.96
N SER A 74 8.85 9.76 -14.20
CA SER A 74 9.25 10.84 -13.28
C SER A 74 8.24 10.99 -12.15
N VAL A 75 8.75 11.12 -10.92
CA VAL A 75 7.95 11.42 -9.72
C VAL A 75 8.59 12.61 -9.02
N ALA A 76 7.82 13.67 -8.81
CA ALA A 76 8.23 14.86 -8.09
C ALA A 76 7.31 15.08 -6.87
N GLY A 77 7.91 15.45 -5.74
CA GLY A 77 7.20 15.64 -4.49
C GLY A 77 8.13 16.07 -3.37
N VAL A 78 7.72 15.80 -2.13
CA VAL A 78 8.58 16.06 -0.96
C VAL A 78 9.85 15.21 -1.06
N LEU A 79 11.01 15.85 -0.91
CA LEU A 79 12.31 15.16 -0.93
C LEU A 79 12.35 14.03 0.10
N GLY A 80 12.75 12.83 -0.32
CA GLY A 80 12.77 11.64 0.54
C GLY A 80 11.38 11.05 0.80
N GLY A 81 10.31 11.63 0.25
CA GLY A 81 8.94 11.22 0.49
C GLY A 81 8.61 9.86 -0.12
N LEU A 82 9.03 9.64 -1.37
CA LEU A 82 8.83 8.37 -2.07
C LEU A 82 9.60 7.24 -1.38
N GLU A 83 10.83 7.51 -0.98
CA GLU A 83 11.73 6.58 -0.28
C GLU A 83 11.19 6.24 1.11
N MET A 84 10.67 7.24 1.84
CA MET A 84 10.00 7.01 3.13
C MET A 84 8.79 6.09 2.97
N LEU A 85 7.93 6.34 1.98
CA LEU A 85 6.76 5.50 1.72
C LEU A 85 7.18 4.07 1.33
N GLY A 86 8.10 3.93 0.37
CA GLY A 86 8.59 2.62 -0.06
C GLY A 86 9.24 1.83 1.08
N ARG A 87 10.06 2.48 1.90
CA ARG A 87 10.67 1.87 3.08
C ARG A 87 9.61 1.42 4.09
N ALA A 88 8.61 2.25 4.36
CA ALA A 88 7.53 1.90 5.27
C ALA A 88 6.73 0.69 4.76
N LEU A 89 6.39 0.63 3.46
CA LEU A 89 5.72 -0.53 2.87
C LEU A 89 6.56 -1.81 2.97
N ARG A 90 7.87 -1.71 2.74
CA ARG A 90 8.79 -2.85 2.89
C ARG A 90 8.89 -3.34 4.34
N GLU A 91 8.97 -2.41 5.30
CA GLU A 91 8.95 -2.74 6.73
C GLU A 91 7.63 -3.42 7.12
N LEU A 92 6.49 -2.97 6.57
CA LEU A 92 5.18 -3.60 6.76
C LEU A 92 5.09 -5.00 6.15
N ALA A 93 5.59 -5.20 4.93
CA ALA A 93 5.65 -6.50 4.31
C ALA A 93 6.45 -7.50 5.15
N GLY A 94 7.53 -7.03 5.81
CA GLY A 94 8.31 -7.83 6.75
C GLY A 94 7.61 -8.24 8.05
N LEU A 95 6.43 -7.68 8.35
CA LEU A 95 5.59 -8.09 9.47
C LEU A 95 4.60 -9.20 9.09
N LEU A 96 4.47 -9.51 7.80
CA LEU A 96 3.52 -10.47 7.26
C LEU A 96 4.18 -11.84 7.01
N PRO A 97 3.42 -12.94 7.02
CA PRO A 97 3.96 -14.27 6.75
C PRO A 97 4.40 -14.43 5.29
N GLY A 98 5.33 -15.37 5.08
CA GLY A 98 5.68 -15.86 3.74
C GLY A 98 6.13 -14.76 2.77
N ALA A 99 5.75 -14.92 1.51
CA ALA A 99 5.99 -14.00 0.41
C ALA A 99 4.84 -12.98 0.23
N SER A 100 4.23 -12.54 1.34
CA SER A 100 3.14 -11.56 1.30
C SER A 100 3.57 -10.24 0.66
N VAL A 101 2.62 -9.58 -0.01
CA VAL A 101 2.83 -8.30 -0.70
C VAL A 101 1.95 -7.23 -0.04
N VAL A 102 2.53 -6.06 0.21
CA VAL A 102 1.78 -4.86 0.61
C VAL A 102 1.80 -3.88 -0.55
N ALA A 103 0.64 -3.41 -0.96
CA ALA A 103 0.51 -2.36 -1.96
C ALA A 103 -0.33 -1.19 -1.44
N ALA A 104 0.03 0.02 -1.85
CA ALA A 104 -0.71 1.24 -1.51
C ALA A 104 -0.75 2.19 -2.71
N GLU A 105 -1.89 2.85 -2.89
CA GLU A 105 -2.11 3.84 -3.94
C GLU A 105 -2.21 5.23 -3.30
N PHE A 106 -1.52 6.20 -3.87
CA PHE A 106 -1.42 7.57 -3.36
C PHE A 106 -1.95 8.57 -4.39
N GLU A 107 -2.47 9.68 -3.87
CA GLU A 107 -2.97 10.78 -4.67
C GLU A 107 -1.82 11.48 -5.42
N THR A 108 -2.09 11.87 -6.67
CA THR A 108 -1.20 12.68 -7.49
C THR A 108 -1.93 13.95 -7.93
N THR A 109 -1.22 14.86 -8.57
CA THR A 109 -1.83 16.05 -9.20
C THR A 109 -2.65 15.72 -10.45
N GLN A 110 -2.63 14.46 -10.93
CA GLN A 110 -3.39 13.95 -12.06
C GLN A 110 -4.44 12.95 -11.58
N ALA A 111 -5.72 13.34 -11.64
CA ALA A 111 -6.81 12.57 -11.04
C ALA A 111 -7.00 11.16 -11.65
N ASP A 112 -6.51 10.92 -12.86
CA ASP A 112 -6.57 9.65 -13.59
C ASP A 112 -5.30 8.80 -13.46
N CYS A 113 -4.29 9.27 -12.71
CA CYS A 113 -3.00 8.59 -12.55
C CYS A 113 -2.59 8.55 -11.07
N ALA A 114 -3.00 7.50 -10.36
CA ALA A 114 -2.54 7.28 -8.99
C ALA A 114 -1.08 6.79 -8.97
N LEU A 115 -0.35 7.14 -7.92
CA LEU A 115 0.98 6.60 -7.64
C LEU A 115 0.82 5.32 -6.81
N GLY A 116 1.06 4.16 -7.40
CA GLY A 116 1.09 2.89 -6.68
C GLY A 116 2.49 2.57 -6.17
N LEU A 117 2.56 1.99 -4.98
CA LEU A 117 3.76 1.37 -4.42
C LEU A 117 3.42 -0.05 -4.01
N ALA A 118 4.28 -1.01 -4.35
CA ALA A 118 4.17 -2.39 -3.91
C ALA A 118 5.50 -2.88 -3.33
N ALA A 119 5.44 -3.60 -2.22
CA ALA A 119 6.63 -4.12 -1.56
C ALA A 119 6.42 -5.56 -1.08
N ARG A 120 7.49 -6.35 -1.19
CA ARG A 120 7.62 -7.70 -0.66
C ARG A 120 8.98 -7.84 0.02
N THR A 121 9.07 -8.67 1.06
CA THR A 121 10.33 -8.91 1.74
C THR A 121 11.36 -9.53 0.80
N GLY A 122 12.56 -8.93 0.76
CA GLY A 122 13.68 -9.41 -0.06
C GLY A 122 13.68 -8.91 -1.50
N GLU A 123 12.73 -8.07 -1.89
CA GLU A 123 12.60 -7.55 -3.26
C GLU A 123 12.65 -6.02 -3.30
N PRO A 124 13.01 -5.43 -4.47
CA PRO A 124 12.84 -4.01 -4.71
C PRO A 124 11.39 -3.57 -4.50
N VAL A 125 11.21 -2.30 -4.12
CA VAL A 125 9.87 -1.71 -4.11
C VAL A 125 9.49 -1.40 -5.55
N ILE A 126 8.32 -1.83 -5.98
CA ILE A 126 7.78 -1.51 -7.29
C ILE A 126 6.94 -0.24 -7.20
N VAL A 127 7.20 0.69 -8.12
CA VAL A 127 6.45 1.92 -8.33
C VAL A 127 5.58 1.76 -9.56
N LEU A 128 4.29 2.05 -9.41
CA LEU A 128 3.28 1.98 -10.47
C LEU A 128 2.81 3.39 -10.82
N LEU A 129 2.89 3.75 -12.09
CA LEU A 129 2.37 5.01 -12.65
C LEU A 129 1.40 4.68 -13.79
N GLY A 130 0.10 4.59 -13.47
CA GLY A 130 -0.88 4.04 -14.39
C GLY A 130 -0.53 2.59 -14.75
N GLU A 131 -0.29 2.31 -16.04
CA GLU A 131 0.06 0.98 -16.56
C GLU A 131 1.59 0.71 -16.60
N HIS A 132 2.42 1.63 -16.08
CA HIS A 132 3.88 1.51 -16.12
C HIS A 132 4.46 1.09 -14.78
N GLU A 133 5.46 0.22 -14.82
CA GLU A 133 6.17 -0.34 -13.66
C GLU A 133 7.63 0.12 -13.64
N PHE A 134 8.10 0.54 -12.46
CA PHE A 134 9.47 0.96 -12.21
C PHE A 134 9.97 0.35 -10.90
N GLU A 135 11.27 0.05 -10.81
CA GLU A 135 11.89 -0.39 -9.56
C GLU A 135 12.45 0.81 -8.80
N LEU A 136 12.19 0.86 -7.50
CA LEU A 136 12.83 1.79 -6.58
C LEU A 136 13.98 1.09 -5.87
N ASP A 137 15.19 1.50 -6.23
CA ASP A 137 16.42 1.03 -5.59
C ASP A 137 16.44 1.41 -4.09
N PRO A 138 17.04 0.55 -3.23
CA PRO A 138 16.95 0.64 -1.77
C PRO A 138 17.73 1.80 -1.12
#